data_AF-A0A060RC22-F1
#
_entry.id   AF-A0A060RC22-F1
#
_cell.length_a   1.000
_cell.length_b   1.000
_cell.length_c   1.000
_cell.angle_alpha   90.00
_cell.angle_beta   90.00
_cell.angle_gamma   90.00
#
_symmetry.space_group_name_H-M   'P 1'
#
loop_
_entity.id
_entity.type
_entity.pdbx_description
1 polymer ?
#
loop_
_entity_poly.entity_id
_entity_poly.type
_entity_poly.pdbx_seq_one_letter_code
_entity_poly.pdbx_strand_id
1 'polypeptide(L)'
;MEIQNSTQSVTTVIKGLTIYIIASIVSSVVKIIAVLMNLGTIMCAASTGDMGGAIASLGFTAIITLIVGLAVLYGIWLYYSGLQQFAPELDEVGTKAVGNLSNAALLMLIAQILTMVGIFVPIIGSVIAMILVVIAFVLNIVGYSALRNSASLNSLGQDGAKQLFTGFIFAIIAVCVSWIPVLSWIAAIVLNILYWVYLFKGWGKIRQSLQ
;
A
#
# COMPACT_ATOMS: atom_id res chain seq x y z
N MET A 1 -10.56 -30.63 -1.55
CA MET A 1 -9.21 -30.00 -1.53
C MET A 1 -9.24 -28.55 -2.01
N GLU A 2 -10.23 -28.11 -2.81
CA GLU A 2 -10.31 -26.73 -3.33
C GLU A 2 -10.61 -25.66 -2.26
N ILE A 3 -11.50 -25.92 -1.30
CA ILE A 3 -11.88 -24.97 -0.22
C ILE A 3 -10.71 -24.61 0.70
N GLN A 4 -9.76 -25.52 0.88
CA GLN A 4 -8.59 -25.29 1.73
C GLN A 4 -7.57 -24.37 1.08
N ASN A 5 -7.54 -24.33 -0.26
CA ASN A 5 -6.67 -23.47 -1.05
C ASN A 5 -7.17 -22.02 -1.02
N SER A 6 -8.50 -21.83 -1.02
CA SER A 6 -9.12 -20.49 -1.06
C SER A 6 -8.99 -19.70 0.22
N THR A 7 -9.12 -20.37 1.34
CA THR A 7 -8.85 -19.75 2.64
C THR A 7 -7.37 -19.36 2.76
N GLN A 8 -6.46 -20.14 2.15
CA GLN A 8 -5.02 -19.85 2.16
C GLN A 8 -4.66 -18.70 1.22
N SER A 9 -5.26 -18.61 0.03
CA SER A 9 -5.03 -17.51 -0.92
C SER A 9 -5.39 -16.17 -0.29
N VAL A 10 -6.59 -16.05 0.31
CA VAL A 10 -7.03 -14.83 1.02
C VAL A 10 -6.19 -14.57 2.28
N THR A 11 -5.69 -15.61 2.96
CA THR A 11 -4.74 -15.41 4.08
C THR A 11 -3.43 -14.80 3.60
N THR A 12 -2.92 -15.21 2.44
CA THR A 12 -1.72 -14.62 1.82
C THR A 12 -1.95 -13.16 1.45
N VAL A 13 -3.13 -12.82 0.92
CA VAL A 13 -3.57 -11.44 0.68
C VAL A 13 -3.50 -10.60 1.97
N ILE A 14 -4.08 -11.10 3.06
CA ILE A 14 -4.10 -10.40 4.37
C ILE A 14 -2.67 -10.24 4.92
N LYS A 15 -1.82 -11.26 4.82
CA LYS A 15 -0.41 -11.19 5.24
C LYS A 15 0.37 -10.13 4.44
N GLY A 16 0.20 -10.11 3.12
CA GLY A 16 0.81 -9.10 2.25
C GLY A 16 0.41 -7.68 2.63
N LEU A 17 -0.90 -7.46 2.84
CA LEU A 17 -1.44 -6.16 3.31
C LEU A 17 -0.87 -5.76 4.67
N THR A 18 -0.75 -6.71 5.60
CA THR A 18 -0.20 -6.44 6.95
C THR A 18 1.23 -5.93 6.86
N ILE A 19 2.07 -6.62 6.08
CA ILE A 19 3.47 -6.24 5.88
C ILE A 19 3.56 -4.87 5.20
N TYR A 20 2.76 -4.65 4.14
CA TYR A 20 2.69 -3.38 3.43
C TYR A 20 2.33 -2.22 4.37
N ILE A 21 1.29 -2.38 5.20
CA ILE A 21 0.83 -1.33 6.11
C ILE A 21 1.89 -1.04 7.18
N ILE A 22 2.45 -2.07 7.82
CA ILE A 22 3.49 -1.90 8.84
C ILE A 22 4.71 -1.19 8.23
N ALA A 23 5.19 -1.65 7.07
CA ALA A 23 6.31 -1.04 6.39
C ALA A 23 6.03 0.42 6.00
N SER A 24 4.80 0.73 5.58
CA SER A 24 4.40 2.10 5.25
C SER A 24 4.37 3.01 6.48
N ILE A 25 3.90 2.53 7.63
CA ILE A 25 3.94 3.26 8.90
C ILE A 25 5.39 3.54 9.31
N VAL A 26 6.24 2.51 9.30
CA VAL A 26 7.66 2.64 9.63
C VAL A 26 8.33 3.63 8.67
N SER A 27 8.02 3.59 7.36
CA SER A 27 8.54 4.55 6.39
C SER A 27 8.19 5.99 6.75
N SER A 28 6.94 6.25 7.12
CA SER A 28 6.48 7.58 7.55
C SER A 28 7.23 8.07 8.79
N VAL A 29 7.44 7.20 9.79
CA VAL A 29 8.20 7.52 11.01
C VAL A 29 9.66 7.82 10.68
N VAL A 30 10.30 6.98 9.85
CA VAL A 30 11.70 7.16 9.44
C VAL A 30 11.90 8.47 8.68
N LYS A 31 10.97 8.86 7.80
CA LYS A 31 11.03 10.14 7.10
C LYS A 31 10.97 11.33 8.06
N ILE A 32 10.11 11.28 9.08
CA ILE A 32 10.04 12.33 10.11
C ILE A 32 11.36 12.41 10.89
N ILE A 33 11.88 11.26 11.34
CA ILE A 33 13.17 11.19 12.04
C ILE A 33 14.30 11.74 11.17
N ALA A 34 14.34 11.36 9.88
CA ALA A 34 15.32 11.84 8.93
C ALA A 34 15.32 13.37 8.81
N VAL A 35 14.15 13.99 8.73
CA VAL A 35 14.01 15.46 8.69
C VAL A 35 14.58 16.08 9.98
N LEU A 36 14.23 15.55 11.15
CA LEU A 36 14.71 16.05 12.44
C LEU A 36 16.23 15.89 12.60
N MET A 37 16.77 14.73 12.22
CA MET A 37 18.21 14.44 12.26
C MET A 37 18.98 15.34 11.31
N ASN A 38 18.50 15.51 10.06
CA ASN A 38 19.14 16.37 9.07
C ASN A 38 19.14 17.84 9.51
N LEU A 39 18.05 18.34 10.12
CA LEU A 39 18.03 19.68 10.70
C LEU A 39 19.07 19.83 11.81
N GLY A 40 19.14 18.86 12.73
CA GLY A 40 20.12 18.87 13.83
C GLY A 40 21.57 18.83 13.35
N THR A 41 21.88 17.98 12.35
CA THR A 41 23.24 17.86 11.81
C THR A 41 23.63 19.04 10.93
N ILE A 42 22.71 19.66 10.20
CA ILE A 42 22.96 20.91 9.46
C ILE A 42 23.26 22.05 10.44
N MET A 43 22.50 22.19 11.53
CA MET A 43 22.75 23.20 12.56
C MET A 43 24.09 22.98 13.28
N CYS A 44 24.44 21.73 13.56
CA CYS A 44 25.73 21.36 14.13
C CYS A 44 26.87 21.69 13.16
N ALA A 45 26.80 21.24 11.91
CA ALA A 45 27.81 21.54 10.89
C ALA A 45 27.96 23.04 10.63
N ALA A 46 26.86 23.80 10.68
CA ALA A 46 26.89 25.26 10.54
C ALA A 46 27.54 25.98 11.74
N SER A 47 27.54 25.37 12.94
CA SER A 47 28.10 25.98 14.16
C SER A 47 29.50 25.48 14.52
N THR A 48 29.87 24.25 14.14
CA THR A 48 31.17 23.64 14.48
C THR A 48 32.10 23.48 13.27
N GLY A 49 31.58 23.60 12.06
CA GLY A 49 32.31 23.30 10.83
C GLY A 49 32.57 21.80 10.60
N ASP A 50 32.13 20.92 11.50
CA ASP A 50 32.32 19.47 11.41
C ASP A 50 31.17 18.82 10.61
N MET A 51 31.52 18.23 9.46
CA MET A 51 30.56 17.51 8.60
C MET A 51 30.44 16.02 8.95
N GLY A 52 31.25 15.47 9.85
CA GLY A 52 31.28 14.03 10.17
C GLY A 52 29.93 13.50 10.65
N GLY A 53 29.25 14.26 11.51
CA GLY A 53 27.90 13.91 12.00
C GLY A 53 26.82 13.93 10.90
N ALA A 54 26.90 14.87 9.95
CA ALA A 54 25.97 14.96 8.83
C ALA A 54 26.15 13.80 7.83
N ILE A 55 27.39 13.38 7.58
CA ILE A 55 27.68 12.26 6.68
C ILE A 55 27.20 10.93 7.29
N ALA A 56 27.40 10.73 8.60
CA ALA A 56 26.94 9.53 9.31
C ALA A 56 25.40 9.43 9.36
N SER A 57 24.69 10.55 9.58
CA SER A 57 23.22 10.57 9.63
C SER A 57 22.58 10.23 8.27
N LEU A 58 23.21 10.65 7.17
CA LEU A 58 22.78 10.31 5.82
C LEU A 58 22.91 8.80 5.55
N GLY A 59 24.01 8.17 5.97
CA GLY A 59 24.23 6.73 5.79
C GLY A 59 23.22 5.85 6.55
N PHE A 60 22.98 6.15 7.82
CA PHE A 60 22.00 5.41 8.64
C PHE A 60 20.58 5.51 8.06
N THR A 61 20.16 6.72 7.69
CA THR A 61 18.83 6.97 7.11
C THR A 61 18.65 6.24 5.78
N ALA A 62 19.68 6.21 4.95
CA ALA A 62 19.65 5.52 3.66
C ALA A 62 19.43 4.01 3.82
N ILE A 63 20.15 3.37 4.76
CA ILE A 63 20.02 1.93 5.02
C ILE A 63 18.61 1.58 5.51
N ILE A 64 18.07 2.34 6.46
CA ILE A 64 16.70 2.09 6.95
C ILE A 64 15.67 2.30 5.86
N THR A 65 15.81 3.36 5.06
CA THR A 65 14.90 3.64 3.93
C THR A 65 14.92 2.49 2.92
N LEU A 66 16.09 1.89 2.65
CA LEU A 66 16.23 0.73 1.78
C LEU A 66 15.50 -0.49 2.35
N ILE A 67 15.75 -0.85 3.62
CA ILE A 67 15.13 -2.01 4.29
C ILE A 67 13.60 -1.87 4.27
N VAL A 68 13.09 -0.69 4.61
CA VAL A 68 11.65 -0.41 4.63
C VAL A 68 11.06 -0.49 3.22
N GLY A 69 11.75 0.05 2.21
CA GLY A 69 11.29 -0.04 0.82
C GLY A 69 11.23 -1.48 0.30
N LEU A 70 12.19 -2.33 0.67
CA LEU A 70 12.16 -3.77 0.37
C LEU A 70 10.99 -4.48 1.07
N ALA A 71 10.69 -4.11 2.32
CA ALA A 71 9.52 -4.66 3.03
C ALA A 71 8.20 -4.27 2.37
N VAL A 72 8.07 -3.02 1.88
CA VAL A 72 6.91 -2.57 1.09
C VAL A 72 6.77 -3.39 -0.19
N LEU A 73 7.86 -3.59 -0.94
CA LEU A 73 7.85 -4.41 -2.16
C LEU A 73 7.41 -5.84 -1.89
N TYR A 74 7.93 -6.44 -0.81
CA TYR A 74 7.56 -7.79 -0.42
C TYR A 74 6.07 -7.90 -0.01
N GLY A 75 5.54 -6.91 0.72
CA GLY A 75 4.13 -6.86 1.07
C GLY A 75 3.21 -6.76 -0.16
N ILE A 76 3.57 -5.91 -1.13
CA ILE A 76 2.83 -5.78 -2.40
C ILE A 76 2.92 -7.07 -3.21
N TRP A 77 4.09 -7.70 -3.27
CA TRP A 77 4.27 -8.97 -3.98
C TRP A 77 3.41 -10.09 -3.39
N LEU A 78 3.39 -10.24 -2.06
CA LEU A 78 2.52 -11.21 -1.39
C LEU A 78 1.03 -10.93 -1.64
N TYR A 79 0.64 -9.65 -1.62
CA TYR A 79 -0.72 -9.24 -1.96
C TYR A 79 -1.08 -9.68 -3.39
N TYR A 80 -0.22 -9.39 -4.36
CA TYR A 80 -0.38 -9.82 -5.75
C TYR A 80 -0.48 -11.34 -5.90
N SER A 81 0.45 -12.09 -5.28
CA SER A 81 0.44 -13.55 -5.36
C SER A 81 -0.80 -14.16 -4.71
N GLY A 82 -1.26 -13.61 -3.59
CA GLY A 82 -2.50 -14.04 -2.95
C GLY A 82 -3.73 -13.79 -3.84
N LEU A 83 -3.78 -12.66 -4.55
CA LEU A 83 -4.83 -12.38 -5.52
C LEU A 83 -4.82 -13.35 -6.70
N GLN A 84 -3.65 -13.63 -7.28
CA GLN A 84 -3.52 -14.59 -8.39
C GLN A 84 -3.95 -16.01 -8.00
N GLN A 85 -3.73 -16.41 -6.75
CA GLN A 85 -4.20 -17.69 -6.23
C GLN A 85 -5.71 -17.70 -5.94
N PHE A 86 -6.28 -16.53 -5.62
CA PHE A 86 -7.70 -16.36 -5.36
C PHE A 86 -8.55 -16.29 -6.64
N ALA A 87 -7.98 -15.77 -7.74
CA ALA A 87 -8.71 -15.56 -8.99
C ALA A 87 -9.38 -16.83 -9.56
N PRO A 88 -8.74 -18.02 -9.61
CA PRO A 88 -9.35 -19.23 -10.17
C PRO A 88 -10.54 -19.78 -9.37
N GLU A 89 -10.76 -19.26 -8.16
CA GLU A 89 -11.80 -19.74 -7.23
C GLU A 89 -13.10 -18.95 -7.36
N LEU A 90 -13.12 -17.96 -8.26
CA LEU A 90 -14.25 -17.09 -8.48
C LEU A 90 -14.93 -17.38 -9.81
N ASP A 91 -16.16 -16.89 -9.93
CA ASP A 91 -16.85 -16.79 -11.21
C ASP A 91 -16.12 -15.84 -12.18
N GLU A 92 -16.57 -15.76 -13.42
CA GLU A 92 -15.94 -14.90 -14.44
C GLU A 92 -15.88 -13.42 -14.02
N VAL A 93 -16.94 -12.95 -13.35
CA VAL A 93 -17.03 -11.58 -12.81
C VAL A 93 -15.97 -11.35 -11.73
N GLY A 94 -15.87 -12.26 -10.77
CA GLY A 94 -14.90 -12.20 -9.69
C GLY A 94 -13.46 -12.38 -10.18
N THR A 95 -13.23 -13.27 -11.13
CA THR A 95 -11.91 -13.48 -11.76
C THR A 95 -11.43 -12.21 -12.46
N LYS A 96 -12.30 -11.55 -13.23
CA LYS A 96 -12.00 -10.28 -13.88
C LYS A 96 -11.77 -9.16 -12.87
N ALA A 97 -12.55 -9.14 -11.79
CA ALA A 97 -12.39 -8.19 -10.69
C ALA A 97 -11.01 -8.35 -10.02
N VAL A 98 -10.63 -9.58 -9.67
CA VAL A 98 -9.31 -9.91 -9.11
C VAL A 98 -8.19 -9.61 -10.11
N GLY A 99 -8.40 -9.84 -11.40
CA GLY A 99 -7.45 -9.45 -12.45
C GLY A 99 -7.15 -7.95 -12.44
N ASN A 100 -8.15 -7.10 -12.25
CA ASN A 100 -7.95 -5.66 -12.09
C ASN A 100 -7.18 -5.33 -10.80
N LEU A 101 -7.48 -6.00 -9.68
CA LEU A 101 -6.75 -5.82 -8.41
C LEU A 101 -5.28 -6.26 -8.53
N SER A 102 -5.02 -7.37 -9.22
CA SER A 102 -3.68 -7.89 -9.50
C SER A 102 -2.88 -6.93 -10.39
N ASN A 103 -3.50 -6.41 -11.45
CA ASN A 103 -2.87 -5.41 -12.31
C ASN A 103 -2.56 -4.12 -11.52
N ALA A 104 -3.47 -3.70 -10.63
CA ALA A 104 -3.22 -2.57 -9.74
C ALA A 104 -2.02 -2.82 -8.81
N ALA A 105 -1.93 -4.01 -8.21
CA ALA A 105 -0.79 -4.39 -7.36
C ALA A 105 0.53 -4.42 -8.13
N LEU A 106 0.52 -4.90 -9.38
CA LEU A 106 1.70 -4.91 -10.26
C LEU A 106 2.13 -3.47 -10.60
N LEU A 107 1.20 -2.58 -10.93
CA LEU A 107 1.50 -1.16 -11.16
C LEU A 107 2.09 -0.49 -9.91
N MET A 108 1.56 -0.80 -8.72
CA MET A 108 2.12 -0.31 -7.46
C MET A 108 3.53 -0.84 -7.19
N LEU A 109 3.80 -2.10 -7.54
CA LEU A 109 5.12 -2.71 -7.44
C LEU A 109 6.12 -1.99 -8.35
N ILE A 110 5.76 -1.76 -9.62
CA ILE A 110 6.61 -1.01 -10.57
C ILE A 110 6.82 0.42 -10.07
N ALA A 111 5.77 1.11 -9.62
CA ALA A 111 5.87 2.47 -9.10
C ALA A 111 6.81 2.55 -7.88
N GLN A 112 6.76 1.57 -6.98
CA GLN A 112 7.64 1.50 -5.83
C GLN A 112 9.11 1.28 -6.26
N ILE A 113 9.37 0.39 -7.21
CA ILE A 113 10.72 0.20 -7.76
C ILE A 113 11.24 1.50 -8.39
N LEU A 114 10.42 2.16 -9.23
CA LEU A 114 10.79 3.43 -9.86
C LEU A 114 11.05 4.52 -8.83
N THR A 115 10.33 4.54 -7.71
CA THR A 115 10.57 5.49 -6.62
C THR A 115 11.91 5.20 -5.92
N MET A 116 12.27 3.93 -5.73
CA MET A 116 13.57 3.57 -5.15
C MET A 116 14.74 3.86 -6.09
N VAL A 117 14.58 3.63 -7.40
CA VAL A 117 15.59 3.96 -8.42
C VAL A 117 15.64 5.47 -8.69
N GLY A 118 14.53 6.17 -8.51
CA GLY A 118 14.37 7.62 -8.65
C GLY A 118 15.22 8.44 -7.68
N ILE A 119 15.83 7.81 -6.66
CA ILE A 119 16.91 8.40 -5.86
C ILE A 119 18.04 8.95 -6.76
N PHE A 120 18.28 8.34 -7.92
CA PHE A 120 19.31 8.77 -8.88
C PHE A 120 18.82 9.81 -9.91
N VAL A 121 17.51 9.91 -10.17
CA VAL A 121 16.90 10.88 -11.12
C VAL A 121 15.57 11.40 -10.54
N PRO A 122 15.59 12.48 -9.74
CA PRO A 122 14.51 12.84 -8.81
C PRO A 122 13.15 13.15 -9.45
N ILE A 123 13.14 13.71 -10.66
CA ILE A 123 11.93 14.31 -11.25
C ILE A 123 11.19 13.33 -12.17
N ILE A 124 11.92 12.56 -12.99
CA ILE A 124 11.31 11.67 -13.98
C ILE A 124 10.70 10.44 -13.29
N GLY A 125 11.43 9.87 -12.31
CA GLY A 125 10.96 8.70 -11.56
C GLY A 125 9.68 8.99 -10.75
N SER A 126 9.58 10.17 -10.13
CA SER A 126 8.44 10.53 -9.30
C SER A 126 7.17 10.79 -10.11
N VAL A 127 7.28 11.42 -11.28
CA VAL A 127 6.11 11.72 -12.14
C VAL A 127 5.53 10.44 -12.74
N ILE A 128 6.38 9.55 -13.25
CA ILE A 128 5.93 8.26 -13.82
C ILE A 128 5.31 7.40 -12.73
N ALA A 129 5.95 7.31 -11.55
CA ALA A 129 5.40 6.57 -10.42
C ALA A 129 4.03 7.09 -9.99
N MET A 130 3.84 8.42 -9.96
CA MET A 130 2.54 9.03 -9.65
C MET A 130 1.46 8.60 -10.65
N ILE A 131 1.74 8.62 -11.95
CA ILE A 131 0.80 8.21 -12.99
C ILE A 131 0.40 6.74 -12.81
N LEU A 132 1.37 5.84 -12.58
CA LEU A 132 1.10 4.42 -12.35
C LEU A 132 0.22 4.21 -11.11
N VAL A 133 0.46 4.97 -10.04
CA VAL A 133 -0.36 4.93 -8.83
C VAL A 133 -1.80 5.39 -9.11
N VAL A 134 -2.00 6.43 -9.93
CA VAL A 134 -3.36 6.86 -10.33
C VAL A 134 -4.08 5.75 -11.11
N ILE A 135 -3.40 5.10 -12.06
CA ILE A 135 -3.99 3.98 -12.81
C ILE A 135 -4.33 2.82 -11.86
N ALA A 136 -3.44 2.51 -10.91
CA ALA A 136 -3.70 1.50 -9.89
C ALA A 136 -4.91 1.85 -9.00
N PHE A 137 -5.13 3.13 -8.69
CA PHE A 137 -6.33 3.58 -7.98
C PHE A 137 -7.60 3.26 -8.77
N VAL A 138 -7.63 3.60 -10.07
CA VAL A 138 -8.80 3.32 -10.93
C VAL A 138 -9.08 1.82 -10.98
N LEU A 139 -8.04 0.99 -11.18
CA LEU A 139 -8.20 -0.45 -11.24
C LEU A 139 -8.69 -1.06 -9.92
N ASN A 140 -8.27 -0.53 -8.77
CA ASN A 140 -8.79 -0.97 -7.47
C ASN A 140 -10.28 -0.65 -7.30
N ILE A 141 -10.72 0.55 -7.69
CA ILE A 141 -12.15 0.93 -7.64
C ILE A 141 -12.98 -0.03 -8.51
N VAL A 142 -12.55 -0.25 -9.75
CA VAL A 142 -13.23 -1.15 -10.68
C VAL A 142 -13.22 -2.59 -10.16
N GLY A 143 -12.08 -3.05 -9.64
CA GLY A 143 -11.90 -4.37 -9.03
C GLY A 143 -12.87 -4.61 -7.87
N TYR A 144 -12.85 -3.78 -6.83
CA TYR A 144 -13.74 -3.96 -5.67
C TYR A 144 -15.22 -3.77 -6.02
N SER A 145 -15.54 -2.83 -6.93
CA SER A 145 -16.90 -2.63 -7.41
C SER A 145 -17.44 -3.82 -8.21
N ALA A 146 -16.59 -4.56 -8.92
CA ALA A 146 -16.97 -5.77 -9.61
C ALA A 146 -17.04 -6.97 -8.65
N LEU A 147 -16.10 -7.07 -7.71
CA LEU A 147 -16.02 -8.17 -6.73
C LEU A 147 -17.31 -8.27 -5.89
N ARG A 148 -17.94 -7.14 -5.54
CA ARG A 148 -19.22 -7.15 -4.78
C ARG A 148 -20.41 -7.73 -5.54
N ASN A 149 -20.30 -7.93 -6.85
CA ASN A 149 -21.33 -8.49 -7.71
C ASN A 149 -21.02 -9.94 -8.13
N SER A 150 -19.91 -10.51 -7.66
CA SER A 150 -19.53 -11.89 -7.96
C SER A 150 -20.49 -12.87 -7.28
N ALA A 151 -21.01 -13.82 -8.05
CA ALA A 151 -21.96 -14.83 -7.58
C ALA A 151 -21.27 -15.97 -6.82
N SER A 152 -19.97 -16.16 -7.02
CA SER A 152 -19.16 -17.12 -6.24
C SER A 152 -18.95 -16.67 -4.80
N LEU A 153 -19.17 -15.39 -4.49
CA LEU A 153 -19.19 -14.89 -3.13
C LEU A 153 -20.62 -14.92 -2.57
N ASN A 154 -20.79 -15.51 -1.39
CA ASN A 154 -22.04 -15.41 -0.65
C ASN A 154 -22.31 -13.96 -0.19
N SER A 155 -23.45 -13.72 0.46
CA SER A 155 -23.83 -12.37 0.93
C SER A 155 -22.80 -11.74 1.87
N LEU A 156 -22.09 -12.54 2.68
CA LEU A 156 -21.01 -12.09 3.56
C LEU A 156 -19.78 -11.62 2.75
N GLY A 157 -19.40 -12.38 1.71
CA GLY A 157 -18.26 -12.05 0.86
C GLY A 157 -18.50 -10.79 0.02
N GLN A 158 -19.72 -10.64 -0.51
CA GLN A 158 -20.14 -9.43 -1.21
C GLN A 158 -20.17 -8.21 -0.29
N ASP A 159 -20.59 -8.37 0.97
CA ASP A 159 -20.51 -7.31 1.97
C ASP A 159 -19.05 -6.96 2.33
N GLY A 160 -18.17 -7.97 2.38
CA GLY A 160 -16.73 -7.77 2.47
C GLY A 160 -16.18 -6.92 1.33
N ALA A 161 -16.56 -7.21 0.09
CA ALA A 161 -16.17 -6.41 -1.08
C ALA A 161 -16.72 -4.96 -1.04
N LYS A 162 -17.94 -4.74 -0.51
CA LYS A 162 -18.46 -3.39 -0.26
C LYS A 162 -17.59 -2.63 0.75
N GLN A 163 -17.15 -3.31 1.81
CA GLN A 163 -16.23 -2.71 2.79
C GLN A 163 -14.88 -2.36 2.17
N LEU A 164 -14.32 -3.20 1.30
CA LEU A 164 -13.09 -2.88 0.56
C LEU A 164 -13.27 -1.64 -0.31
N PHE A 165 -14.40 -1.55 -1.03
CA PHE A 165 -14.73 -0.39 -1.85
C PHE A 165 -14.85 0.89 -1.01
N THR A 166 -15.59 0.85 0.10
CA THR A 166 -15.72 1.99 1.03
C THR A 166 -14.38 2.39 1.65
N GLY A 167 -13.57 1.42 2.06
CA GLY A 167 -12.21 1.67 2.54
C GLY A 167 -11.38 2.42 1.50
N PHE A 168 -11.47 1.99 0.24
CA PHE A 168 -10.72 2.60 -0.84
C PHE A 168 -11.15 4.05 -1.14
N ILE A 169 -12.43 4.39 -0.95
CA ILE A 169 -12.89 5.78 -1.00
C ILE A 169 -12.19 6.62 0.08
N PHE A 170 -12.07 6.11 1.32
CA PHE A 170 -11.32 6.82 2.36
C PHE A 170 -9.86 7.02 2.00
N ALA A 171 -9.21 6.04 1.35
CA ALA A 171 -7.84 6.18 0.86
C ALA A 171 -7.72 7.32 -0.17
N ILE A 172 -8.66 7.44 -1.10
CA ILE A 172 -8.68 8.53 -2.10
C ILE A 172 -8.88 9.88 -1.41
N ILE A 173 -9.82 9.98 -0.46
CA ILE A 173 -10.03 11.21 0.30
C ILE A 173 -8.78 11.57 1.09
N ALA A 174 -8.08 10.59 1.69
CA ALA A 174 -6.82 10.81 2.39
C ALA A 174 -5.77 11.44 1.47
N VAL A 175 -5.63 10.91 0.25
CA VAL A 175 -4.72 11.47 -0.76
C VAL A 175 -5.14 12.90 -1.11
N CYS A 176 -6.41 13.18 -1.37
CA CYS A 176 -6.88 14.54 -1.68
C CYS A 176 -6.63 15.53 -0.53
N VAL A 177 -6.90 15.14 0.71
CA VAL A 177 -6.68 15.99 1.89
C VAL A 177 -5.19 16.22 2.16
N SER A 178 -4.34 15.24 1.83
CA SER A 178 -2.89 15.39 1.99
C SER A 178 -2.26 16.46 1.09
N TRP A 179 -2.98 16.95 0.07
CA TRP A 179 -2.56 18.10 -0.75
C TRP A 179 -2.77 19.46 -0.05
N ILE A 180 -3.53 19.50 1.06
CA ILE A 180 -3.79 20.72 1.83
C ILE A 180 -2.79 20.78 3.01
N PRO A 181 -1.78 21.67 3.00
CA PRO A 181 -0.68 21.63 3.97
C PRO A 181 -1.14 21.67 5.44
N VAL A 182 -2.14 22.49 5.77
CA VAL A 182 -2.59 22.75 7.16
C VAL A 182 -3.49 21.65 7.72
N LEU A 183 -4.31 21.00 6.88
CA LEU A 183 -5.25 19.95 7.30
C LEU A 183 -4.69 18.53 7.14
N SER A 184 -3.59 18.39 6.37
CA SER A 184 -3.05 17.10 5.93
C SER A 184 -2.70 16.13 7.05
N TRP A 185 -1.96 16.57 8.06
CA TRP A 185 -1.35 15.71 9.07
C TRP A 185 -2.34 14.85 9.88
N ILE A 186 -3.35 15.44 10.53
CA ILE A 186 -4.30 14.68 11.37
C ILE A 186 -5.33 13.95 10.52
N ALA A 187 -5.88 14.63 9.50
CA ALA A 187 -6.95 14.06 8.68
C ALA A 187 -6.44 12.87 7.84
N ALA A 188 -5.24 12.95 7.26
CA ALA A 188 -4.67 11.83 6.51
C ALA A 188 -4.38 10.63 7.41
N ILE A 189 -3.97 10.83 8.66
CA ILE A 189 -3.76 9.73 9.62
C ILE A 189 -5.09 9.01 9.90
N VAL A 190 -6.13 9.76 10.28
CA VAL A 190 -7.45 9.18 10.60
C VAL A 190 -8.04 8.44 9.39
N LEU A 191 -7.99 9.03 8.20
CA LEU A 191 -8.52 8.42 6.98
C LEU A 191 -7.74 7.16 6.57
N ASN A 192 -6.41 7.14 6.75
CA ASN A 192 -5.61 5.94 6.49
C ASN A 192 -5.92 4.81 7.48
N ILE A 193 -6.11 5.14 8.77
CA ILE A 193 -6.52 4.14 9.77
C ILE A 193 -7.87 3.54 9.39
N LEU A 194 -8.85 4.38 9.02
CA LEU A 194 -10.15 3.90 8.54
C LEU A 194 -9.97 2.98 7.33
N TYR A 195 -9.21 3.40 6.31
CA TYR A 195 -8.90 2.58 5.15
C TYR A 195 -8.35 1.19 5.55
N TRP A 196 -7.37 1.12 6.44
CA TRP A 196 -6.80 -0.15 6.91
C TRP A 196 -7.82 -1.03 7.63
N VAL A 197 -8.64 -0.44 8.51
CA VAL A 197 -9.72 -1.17 9.20
C VAL A 197 -10.69 -1.79 8.20
N TYR A 198 -11.09 -1.04 7.18
CA TYR A 198 -11.99 -1.53 6.14
C TYR A 198 -11.33 -2.58 5.24
N LEU A 199 -10.03 -2.47 4.95
CA LEU A 199 -9.27 -3.52 4.25
C LEU A 199 -9.30 -4.85 5.01
N PHE A 200 -8.95 -4.85 6.30
CA PHE A 200 -8.92 -6.08 7.09
C PHE A 200 -10.31 -6.68 7.30
N LYS A 201 -11.31 -5.84 7.57
CA LYS A 201 -12.70 -6.33 7.69
C LYS A 201 -13.22 -6.90 6.37
N GLY A 202 -12.94 -6.24 5.27
CA GLY A 202 -13.36 -6.67 3.93
C GLY A 202 -12.76 -8.02 3.53
N TRP A 203 -11.44 -8.15 3.60
CA TRP A 203 -10.76 -9.42 3.29
C TRP A 203 -11.06 -10.52 4.32
N GLY A 204 -11.28 -10.17 5.59
CA GLY A 204 -11.72 -11.10 6.63
C GLY A 204 -13.09 -11.70 6.32
N LYS A 205 -14.05 -10.89 5.89
CA LYS A 205 -15.38 -11.35 5.46
C LYS A 205 -15.33 -12.20 4.19
N ILE A 206 -14.51 -11.83 3.21
CA ILE A 206 -14.28 -12.64 2.02
C ILE A 206 -13.71 -14.01 2.40
N ARG A 207 -12.72 -14.06 3.32
CA ARG A 207 -12.19 -15.32 3.82
C ARG A 207 -13.26 -16.20 4.48
N GLN A 208 -14.11 -15.61 5.32
CA GLN A 208 -15.20 -16.31 5.99
C GLN A 208 -16.30 -16.78 5.02
N SER A 209 -16.48 -16.08 3.89
CA SER A 209 -17.46 -16.47 2.88
C SER A 209 -17.09 -17.73 2.09
N LEU A 210 -15.81 -18.12 2.15
CA LEU A 210 -15.25 -19.27 1.45
C LEU A 210 -15.15 -20.51 2.36
N GLN A 211 -15.60 -20.42 3.61
CA GLN A 211 -15.67 -21.52 4.59
C GLN A 211 -17.05 -22.15 4.57
#